data_AF-A0A2E2MJ78-F1
#
_entry.id   AF-A0A2E2MJ78-F1
#
_cell.length_a   1.000
_cell.length_b   1.000
_cell.length_c   1.000
_cell.angle_alpha   90.00
_cell.angle_beta   90.00
_cell.angle_gamma   90.00
#
_symmetry.space_group_name_H-M   'P 1'
#
loop_
_entity.id
_entity.type
_entity.pdbx_description
1 polymer ?
#
loop_
_entity_poly.entity_id
_entity_poly.type
_entity_poly.pdbx_seq_one_letter_code
_entity_poly.pdbx_strand_id
1 'polypeptide(L)'
;MYSDMFKLDKNGFPAWAADFTKMYGDFDPAKMSDQIMKTMKGGSMETIDVNAMMDIQRKNLEALNKASQAAFEGAQAVAQKQAELFKAAFDQATSAAESLGKVSSPQDLATKELELCKAAFESSLANSKKVTDVVAKANDTAVKVINARIAEAFDEVKGQMTKAKAK
;
A
#
# COMPACT_ATOMS: atom_id res chain seq x y z
N MET A 1 13.54 -11.50 -3.86
CA MET A 1 12.57 -10.38 -3.77
C MET A 1 11.30 -10.74 -3.01
N TYR A 2 10.70 -11.94 -3.19
CA TYR A 2 9.47 -12.32 -2.47
C TYR A 2 9.68 -12.99 -1.10
N SER A 3 10.88 -13.49 -0.79
CA SER A 3 11.15 -14.20 0.47
C SER A 3 10.96 -13.32 1.71
N ASP A 4 11.18 -12.01 1.56
CA ASP A 4 11.11 -11.06 2.68
C ASP A 4 9.67 -10.67 3.04
N MET A 5 8.70 -10.87 2.13
CA MET A 5 7.27 -10.62 2.41
C MET A 5 6.67 -11.62 3.41
N PHE A 6 7.23 -12.82 3.51
CA PHE A 6 6.71 -13.89 4.39
C PHE A 6 7.53 -14.06 5.66
N LYS A 7 8.64 -13.34 5.82
CA LYS A 7 9.39 -13.34 7.08
C LYS A 7 8.49 -12.78 8.18
N LEU A 8 8.40 -13.49 9.29
CA LEU A 8 7.67 -13.03 10.47
C LEU A 8 8.67 -12.44 11.46
N ASP A 9 8.26 -11.37 12.12
CA ASP A 9 8.94 -10.82 13.29
C ASP A 9 8.75 -11.74 14.50
N LYS A 10 9.41 -11.39 15.60
CA LYS A 10 9.35 -12.13 16.87
C LYS A 10 7.94 -12.27 17.47
N ASN A 11 6.98 -11.49 16.99
CA ASN A 11 5.59 -11.46 17.44
C ASN A 11 4.63 -12.12 16.43
N GLY A 12 5.15 -12.69 15.33
CA GLY A 12 4.34 -13.34 14.30
C GLY A 12 3.75 -12.38 13.27
N PHE A 13 4.16 -11.10 13.24
CA PHE A 13 3.74 -10.14 12.22
C PHE A 13 4.69 -10.18 11.01
N PRO A 14 4.23 -9.87 9.78
CA PRO A 14 5.13 -9.76 8.64
C PRO A 14 6.23 -8.71 8.88
N ALA A 15 7.49 -9.07 8.62
CA ALA A 15 8.66 -8.23 8.88
C ALA A 15 8.60 -6.89 8.13
N TRP A 16 8.03 -6.88 6.92
CA TRP A 16 7.81 -5.65 6.15
C TRP A 16 6.87 -4.66 6.86
N ALA A 17 5.94 -5.13 7.71
CA ALA A 17 5.06 -4.26 8.47
C ALA A 17 5.80 -3.55 9.61
N ALA A 18 6.77 -4.24 10.24
CA ALA A 18 7.66 -3.65 11.23
C ALA A 18 8.61 -2.63 10.58
N ASP A 19 9.16 -2.94 9.40
CA ASP A 19 10.00 -2.01 8.63
C ASP A 19 9.22 -0.77 8.17
N PHE A 20 7.96 -0.93 7.74
CA PHE A 20 7.08 0.18 7.40
C PHE A 20 6.78 1.07 8.61
N THR A 21 6.47 0.46 9.76
CA THR A 21 6.23 1.19 11.01
C THR A 21 7.46 1.98 11.44
N LYS A 22 8.65 1.38 11.29
CA LYS A 22 9.92 2.05 11.56
C LYS A 22 10.16 3.22 10.59
N MET A 23 9.98 3.02 9.29
CA MET A 23 10.13 4.07 8.28
C MET A 23 9.17 5.24 8.54
N TYR A 24 7.94 4.95 8.95
CA TYR A 24 6.96 5.96 9.31
C TYR A 24 7.34 6.70 10.62
N GLY A 25 7.86 5.98 11.62
CA GLY A 25 8.36 6.57 12.87
C GLY A 25 9.64 7.40 12.70
N ASP A 26 10.49 7.03 11.75
CA ASP A 26 11.68 7.80 11.36
C ASP A 26 11.31 9.12 10.65
N PHE A 27 10.08 9.22 10.13
CA PHE A 27 9.45 10.44 9.61
C PHE A 27 9.01 11.35 10.76
N ASP A 28 9.97 11.80 11.57
CA ASP A 28 9.75 12.65 12.74
C ASP A 28 9.38 14.09 12.30
N PRO A 29 8.13 14.54 12.51
CA PRO A 29 7.69 15.88 12.12
C PRO A 29 8.47 16.99 12.85
N ALA A 30 8.98 16.71 14.06
CA ALA A 30 9.76 17.65 14.83
C ALA A 30 11.14 17.88 14.19
N LYS A 31 11.83 16.80 13.76
CA LYS A 31 13.10 16.93 13.03
C LYS A 31 12.93 17.67 11.71
N MET A 32 11.85 17.39 10.98
CA MET A 32 11.56 18.07 9.73
C MET A 32 11.28 19.56 9.96
N SER A 33 10.51 19.89 11.00
CA SER A 33 10.25 21.27 11.41
C SER A 33 11.53 22.02 11.81
N ASP A 34 12.45 21.36 12.52
CA ASP A 34 13.72 21.95 12.98
C ASP A 34 14.67 22.23 11.80
N GLN A 35 14.73 21.32 10.81
CA GLN A 35 15.46 21.53 9.56
C GLN A 35 14.88 22.68 8.75
N ILE A 36 13.55 22.72 8.58
CA ILE A 36 12.87 23.81 7.87
C ILE A 36 13.17 25.15 8.56
N MET A 37 13.06 25.21 9.89
CA MET A 37 13.30 26.43 10.65
C MET A 37 14.75 26.91 10.56
N LYS A 38 15.72 25.99 10.50
CA LYS A 38 17.14 26.31 10.25
C LYS A 38 17.35 26.87 8.84
N THR A 39 16.75 26.27 7.83
CA THR A 39 16.82 26.77 6.44
C THR A 39 16.14 28.14 6.31
N MET A 40 15.01 28.37 7.01
CA MET A 40 14.32 29.66 7.03
C MET A 40 15.11 30.77 7.73
N LYS A 41 15.86 30.46 8.79
CA LYS A 41 16.70 31.44 9.51
C LYS A 41 17.96 31.86 8.73
N GLY A 42 18.38 31.08 7.73
CA GLY A 42 19.61 31.32 6.96
C GLY A 42 19.45 32.24 5.74
N GLY A 43 18.22 32.57 5.34
CA GLY A 43 17.93 33.46 4.21
C GLY A 43 16.91 34.54 4.62
N SER A 44 17.17 35.79 4.25
CA SER A 44 16.26 36.92 4.46
C SER A 44 14.94 36.70 3.69
N MET A 45 13.97 36.05 4.33
CA MET A 45 12.61 35.88 3.83
C MET A 45 11.68 37.00 4.34
N GLU A 46 12.05 38.27 4.12
CA GLU A 46 11.18 39.41 4.47
C GLU A 46 9.88 39.46 3.64
N THR A 47 9.76 38.63 2.59
CA THR A 47 8.67 38.66 1.60
C THR A 47 7.71 37.46 1.64
N ILE A 48 7.97 36.43 2.45
CA ILE A 48 7.15 35.19 2.50
C ILE A 48 6.54 35.00 3.89
N ASP A 49 5.22 34.76 3.94
CA ASP A 49 4.50 34.51 5.20
C ASP A 49 4.92 33.14 5.79
N VAL A 50 5.66 33.20 6.90
CA VAL A 50 6.19 32.01 7.61
C VAL A 50 5.06 31.09 8.08
N ASN A 51 3.90 31.63 8.49
CA ASN A 51 2.76 30.81 8.88
C ASN A 51 2.18 30.06 7.68
N ALA A 52 2.10 30.73 6.53
CA ALA A 52 1.64 30.08 5.30
C ALA A 52 2.60 28.96 4.84
N MET A 53 3.91 29.14 4.99
CA MET A 53 4.89 28.09 4.69
C MET A 53 4.79 26.89 5.64
N MET A 54 4.55 27.13 6.94
CA MET A 54 4.29 26.05 7.90
C MET A 54 3.03 25.28 7.55
N ASP A 55 1.96 25.97 7.16
CA ASP A 55 0.70 25.33 6.73
C ASP A 55 0.88 24.51 5.45
N ILE A 56 1.63 25.01 4.46
CA ILE A 56 1.98 24.28 3.24
C ILE A 56 2.68 22.96 3.58
N GLN A 57 3.62 22.99 4.53
CA GLN A 57 4.35 21.79 4.93
C GLN A 57 3.53 20.81 5.76
N ARG A 58 2.66 21.31 6.64
CA ARG A 58 1.69 20.47 7.33
C ARG A 58 0.80 19.72 6.33
N LYS A 59 0.27 20.42 5.31
CA LYS A 59 -0.56 19.79 4.26
C LYS A 59 0.22 18.78 3.41
N ASN A 60 1.50 19.03 3.13
CA ASN A 60 2.36 18.06 2.44
C ASN A 60 2.52 16.77 3.25
N LEU A 61 2.78 16.89 4.55
CA LEU A 61 2.88 15.75 5.46
C LEU A 61 1.57 14.97 5.55
N GLU A 62 0.43 15.66 5.64
CA GLU A 62 -0.88 15.02 5.65
C GLU A 62 -1.16 14.25 4.35
N ALA A 63 -0.79 14.79 3.19
CA ALA A 63 -0.94 14.12 1.91
C ALA A 63 -0.04 12.88 1.81
N LEU A 64 1.23 12.98 2.24
CA LEU A 64 2.16 11.85 2.29
C LEU A 64 1.64 10.75 3.23
N ASN A 65 1.14 11.12 4.41
CA ASN A 65 0.58 10.15 5.37
C ASN A 65 -0.62 9.42 4.78
N LYS A 66 -1.55 10.12 4.12
CA LYS A 66 -2.71 9.49 3.46
C LYS A 66 -2.30 8.56 2.32
N ALA A 67 -1.30 8.94 1.52
CA ALA A 67 -0.78 8.09 0.45
C ALA A 67 -0.10 6.82 1.02
N SER A 68 0.71 6.97 2.06
CA SER A 68 1.35 5.86 2.77
C SER A 68 0.32 4.92 3.41
N GLN A 69 -0.76 5.47 3.98
CA GLN A 69 -1.86 4.68 4.52
C GLN A 69 -2.55 3.84 3.43
N ALA A 70 -2.86 4.42 2.28
CA ALA A 70 -3.47 3.68 1.16
C ALA A 70 -2.57 2.53 0.67
N ALA A 71 -1.26 2.75 0.61
CA ALA A 71 -0.28 1.70 0.27
C ALA A 71 -0.26 0.57 1.31
N PHE A 72 -0.27 0.92 2.61
CA PHE A 72 -0.28 -0.06 3.70
C PHE A 72 -1.56 -0.89 3.72
N GLU A 73 -2.73 -0.26 3.56
CA GLU A 73 -4.02 -0.94 3.45
C GLU A 73 -4.05 -1.90 2.26
N GLY A 74 -3.49 -1.49 1.11
CA GLY A 74 -3.33 -2.36 -0.06
C GLY A 74 -2.47 -3.59 0.23
N ALA A 75 -1.31 -3.40 0.87
CA ALA A 75 -0.42 -4.50 1.24
C ALA A 75 -1.07 -5.46 2.25
N GLN A 76 -1.78 -4.92 3.26
CA GLN A 76 -2.53 -5.71 4.23
C GLN A 76 -3.63 -6.56 3.55
N ALA A 77 -4.38 -5.97 2.62
CA ALA A 77 -5.43 -6.68 1.89
C ALA A 77 -4.86 -7.81 1.02
N VAL A 78 -3.70 -7.60 0.37
CA VAL A 78 -3.00 -8.66 -0.37
C VAL A 78 -2.56 -9.78 0.57
N ALA A 79 -1.96 -9.46 1.72
CA ALA A 79 -1.50 -10.45 2.69
C ALA A 79 -2.65 -11.30 3.25
N GLN A 80 -3.78 -10.67 3.61
CA GLN A 80 -4.99 -11.37 4.04
C GLN A 80 -5.51 -12.32 2.96
N LYS A 81 -5.52 -11.88 1.70
CA LYS A 81 -5.91 -12.76 0.58
C LYS A 81 -4.96 -13.91 0.40
N GLN A 82 -3.64 -13.70 0.48
CA GLN A 82 -2.69 -14.80 0.37
C GLN A 82 -2.89 -15.87 1.46
N ALA A 83 -3.28 -15.47 2.68
CA ALA A 83 -3.61 -16.40 3.77
C ALA A 83 -4.91 -17.19 3.51
N GLU A 84 -5.97 -16.51 3.03
CA GLU A 84 -7.22 -17.18 2.61
C GLU A 84 -6.96 -18.21 1.50
N LEU A 85 -6.12 -17.87 0.53
CA LEU A 85 -5.77 -18.76 -0.58
C LEU A 85 -4.97 -19.97 -0.15
N PHE A 86 -4.04 -19.80 0.80
CA PHE A 86 -3.32 -20.91 1.37
C PHE A 86 -4.27 -21.90 2.06
N LYS A 87 -5.20 -21.40 2.87
CA LYS A 87 -6.23 -22.23 3.52
C LYS A 87 -7.08 -22.97 2.48
N ALA A 88 -7.58 -22.25 1.48
CA ALA A 88 -8.40 -22.85 0.43
C ALA A 88 -7.64 -23.92 -0.38
N ALA A 89 -6.36 -23.69 -0.69
CA ALA A 89 -5.52 -24.67 -1.37
C ALA A 89 -5.27 -25.92 -0.51
N PHE A 90 -5.06 -25.75 0.80
CA PHE A 90 -4.93 -26.87 1.73
C PHE A 90 -6.22 -27.71 1.79
N ASP A 91 -7.37 -27.06 1.95
CA ASP A 91 -8.68 -27.74 1.99
C ASP A 91 -8.99 -28.46 0.67
N GLN A 92 -8.66 -27.86 -0.48
CA GLN A 92 -8.77 -28.48 -1.79
C GLN A 92 -7.86 -29.70 -1.93
N ALA A 93 -6.60 -29.61 -1.47
CA ALA A 93 -5.65 -30.72 -1.54
C ALA A 93 -6.10 -31.92 -0.69
N THR A 94 -6.59 -31.67 0.53
CA THR A 94 -7.17 -32.73 1.39
C THR A 94 -8.40 -33.37 0.74
N SER A 95 -9.31 -32.55 0.22
CA SER A 95 -10.52 -33.06 -0.47
C SER A 95 -10.18 -33.87 -1.72
N ALA A 96 -9.21 -33.40 -2.50
CA ALA A 96 -8.72 -34.10 -3.69
C ALA A 96 -8.14 -35.47 -3.31
N ALA A 97 -7.27 -35.53 -2.31
CA ALA A 97 -6.68 -36.77 -1.83
C ALA A 97 -7.73 -37.78 -1.33
N GLU A 98 -8.74 -37.32 -0.58
CA GLU A 98 -9.87 -38.16 -0.15
C GLU A 98 -10.72 -38.66 -1.32
N SER A 99 -10.94 -37.81 -2.32
CA SER A 99 -11.77 -38.14 -3.49
C SER A 99 -11.08 -39.16 -4.39
N LEU A 100 -9.78 -38.98 -4.67
CA LEU A 100 -8.98 -39.88 -5.52
C LEU A 100 -8.84 -41.27 -4.88
N GLY A 101 -8.73 -41.35 -3.55
CA GLY A 101 -8.69 -42.62 -2.82
C GLY A 101 -9.97 -43.46 -2.90
N LYS A 102 -11.08 -42.89 -3.39
CA LYS A 102 -12.38 -43.57 -3.55
C LYS A 102 -12.68 -43.98 -5.00
N VAL A 103 -11.85 -43.58 -5.95
CA VAL A 103 -12.05 -43.85 -7.38
C VAL A 103 -11.50 -45.23 -7.73
N SER A 104 -12.32 -46.06 -8.38
CA SER A 104 -11.99 -47.46 -8.69
C SER A 104 -11.76 -47.74 -10.18
N SER A 105 -12.10 -46.79 -11.07
CA SER A 105 -11.95 -46.94 -12.53
C SER A 105 -11.00 -45.90 -13.14
N PRO A 106 -10.21 -46.24 -14.17
CA PRO A 106 -9.32 -45.30 -14.85
C PRO A 106 -10.04 -44.12 -15.55
N GLN A 107 -11.26 -44.32 -16.04
CA GLN A 107 -12.06 -43.28 -16.69
C GLN A 107 -12.60 -42.25 -15.68
N ASP A 108 -13.03 -42.71 -14.51
CA ASP A 108 -13.48 -41.82 -13.44
C ASP A 108 -12.32 -41.02 -12.86
N LEU A 109 -11.12 -41.62 -12.81
CA LEU A 109 -9.89 -40.96 -12.37
C LEU A 109 -9.53 -39.78 -13.28
N ALA A 110 -9.49 -40.03 -14.60
CA ALA A 110 -9.21 -39.00 -15.59
C ALA A 110 -10.23 -37.84 -15.57
N THR A 111 -11.50 -38.16 -15.35
CA THR A 111 -12.56 -37.15 -15.20
C THR A 111 -12.35 -36.28 -13.95
N LYS A 112 -11.98 -36.90 -12.82
CA LYS A 112 -11.69 -36.18 -11.57
C LYS A 112 -10.45 -35.31 -11.65
N GLU A 113 -9.38 -35.77 -12.30
CA GLU A 113 -8.20 -34.95 -12.54
C GLU A 113 -8.53 -33.71 -13.38
N LEU A 114 -9.38 -33.86 -14.41
CA LEU A 114 -9.81 -32.75 -15.24
C LEU A 114 -10.64 -31.71 -14.46
N GLU A 115 -11.56 -32.17 -13.61
CA GLU A 115 -12.35 -31.32 -12.72
C GLU A 115 -11.48 -30.54 -11.73
N LEU A 116 -10.51 -31.21 -11.10
CA LEU A 116 -9.55 -30.60 -10.18
C LEU A 116 -8.68 -29.55 -10.89
N CYS A 117 -8.20 -29.87 -12.10
CA CYS A 117 -7.39 -28.96 -12.90
C CYS A 117 -8.19 -27.70 -13.29
N LYS A 118 -9.45 -27.87 -13.71
CA LYS A 118 -10.35 -26.76 -14.01
C LYS A 118 -10.61 -25.87 -12.80
N ALA A 119 -10.92 -26.48 -11.65
CA ALA A 119 -11.16 -25.73 -10.40
C ALA A 119 -9.92 -24.94 -9.95
N ALA A 120 -8.72 -25.53 -10.07
CA ALA A 120 -7.46 -24.86 -9.76
C ALA A 120 -7.20 -23.66 -10.68
N PHE A 121 -7.48 -23.81 -11.98
CA PHE A 121 -7.33 -22.72 -12.97
C PHE A 121 -8.29 -21.55 -12.71
N GLU A 122 -9.58 -21.85 -12.47
CA GLU A 122 -10.60 -20.83 -12.15
C GLU A 122 -10.25 -20.07 -10.86
N SER A 123 -9.78 -20.78 -9.83
CA SER A 123 -9.31 -20.20 -8.58
C SER A 123 -8.12 -19.26 -8.82
N SER A 124 -7.09 -19.72 -9.54
CA SER A 124 -5.91 -18.91 -9.86
C SER A 124 -6.28 -17.62 -10.62
N LEU A 125 -7.15 -17.71 -11.62
CA LEU A 125 -7.60 -16.55 -12.39
C LEU A 125 -8.36 -15.53 -11.53
N ALA A 126 -9.26 -16.00 -10.65
CA ALA A 126 -9.98 -15.13 -9.73
C ALA A 126 -9.03 -14.42 -8.74
N ASN A 127 -7.98 -15.11 -8.31
CA ASN A 127 -6.98 -14.59 -7.38
C ASN A 127 -6.12 -13.50 -8.03
N SER A 128 -5.62 -13.75 -9.24
CA SER A 128 -4.85 -12.74 -9.99
C SER A 128 -5.65 -11.46 -10.18
N LYS A 129 -6.94 -11.56 -10.57
CA LYS A 129 -7.81 -10.38 -10.73
C LYS A 129 -7.96 -9.59 -9.42
N LYS A 130 -8.27 -10.27 -8.31
CA LYS A 130 -8.43 -9.61 -7.01
C LYS A 130 -7.16 -8.92 -6.52
N VAL A 131 -6.00 -9.55 -6.67
CA VAL A 131 -4.72 -8.94 -6.28
C VAL A 131 -4.45 -7.69 -7.13
N THR A 132 -4.68 -7.78 -8.44
CA THR A 132 -4.57 -6.62 -9.34
C THR A 132 -5.53 -5.50 -8.94
N ASP A 133 -6.78 -5.80 -8.61
CA ASP A 133 -7.77 -4.80 -8.21
C ASP A 133 -7.38 -4.07 -6.91
N VAL A 134 -6.88 -4.82 -5.92
CA VAL A 134 -6.43 -4.25 -4.64
C VAL A 134 -5.24 -3.31 -4.85
N VAL A 135 -4.23 -3.76 -5.58
CA VAL A 135 -3.02 -2.95 -5.88
C VAL A 135 -3.39 -1.73 -6.72
N ALA A 136 -4.23 -1.90 -7.74
CA ALA A 136 -4.69 -0.81 -8.58
C ALA A 136 -5.42 0.24 -7.76
N LYS A 137 -6.34 -0.16 -6.87
CA LYS A 137 -7.09 0.76 -6.01
C LYS A 137 -6.20 1.52 -5.02
N ALA A 138 -5.22 0.84 -4.42
CA ALA A 138 -4.25 1.48 -3.52
C ALA A 138 -3.43 2.55 -4.25
N ASN A 139 -2.91 2.21 -5.44
CA ASN A 139 -2.18 3.15 -6.29
C ASN A 139 -3.06 4.33 -6.75
N ASP A 140 -4.27 4.07 -7.21
CA ASP A 140 -5.19 5.09 -7.70
C ASP A 140 -5.55 6.09 -6.59
N THR A 141 -5.72 5.59 -5.36
CA THR A 141 -5.95 6.42 -4.17
C THR A 141 -4.73 7.29 -3.85
N ALA A 142 -3.53 6.69 -3.80
CA ALA A 142 -2.30 7.42 -3.54
C ALA A 142 -2.03 8.52 -4.59
N VAL A 143 -2.18 8.19 -5.88
CA VAL A 143 -2.00 9.15 -6.99
C VAL A 143 -3.00 10.30 -6.90
N LYS A 144 -4.28 10.02 -6.60
CA LYS A 144 -5.28 11.08 -6.41
C LYS A 144 -4.92 12.04 -5.28
N VAL A 145 -4.47 11.51 -4.14
CA VAL A 145 -4.03 12.33 -2.99
C VAL A 145 -2.86 13.23 -3.36
N ILE A 146 -1.83 12.67 -4.03
CA ILE A 146 -0.66 13.44 -4.42
C ILE A 146 -0.99 14.48 -5.50
N ASN A 147 -1.77 14.12 -6.51
CA ASN A 147 -2.18 15.05 -7.56
C ASN A 147 -3.01 16.22 -7.01
N ALA A 148 -3.95 15.94 -6.11
CA ALA A 148 -4.71 16.98 -5.43
C ALA A 148 -3.78 17.93 -4.66
N ARG A 149 -2.81 17.39 -3.91
CA ARG A 149 -1.87 18.21 -3.15
C ARG A 149 -0.98 19.08 -4.06
N ILE A 150 -0.53 18.54 -5.19
CA ILE A 150 0.26 19.29 -6.17
C ILE A 150 -0.56 20.45 -6.75
N ALA A 151 -1.82 20.20 -7.11
CA ALA A 151 -2.71 21.26 -7.60
C ALA A 151 -2.91 22.37 -6.54
N GLU A 152 -3.20 21.98 -5.29
CA GLU A 152 -3.29 22.91 -4.17
C GLU A 152 -1.98 23.70 -3.95
N ALA A 153 -0.82 23.07 -4.11
CA ALA A 153 0.48 23.72 -3.94
C ALA A 153 0.71 24.81 -5.00
N PHE A 154 0.29 24.59 -6.25
CA PHE A 154 0.36 25.60 -7.29
C PHE A 154 -0.52 26.82 -6.98
N ASP A 155 -1.73 26.60 -6.46
CA ASP A 155 -2.63 27.69 -6.05
C ASP A 155 -2.08 28.46 -4.84
N GLU A 156 -1.47 27.77 -3.88
CA GLU A 156 -0.82 28.36 -2.72
C GLU A 156 0.35 29.26 -3.13
N VAL A 157 1.23 28.78 -4.01
CA VAL A 157 2.37 29.56 -4.55
C VAL A 157 1.88 30.78 -5.34
N LYS A 158 0.86 30.62 -6.18
CA LYS A 158 0.24 31.73 -6.92
C LYS A 158 -0.37 32.77 -5.96
N GLY A 159 -1.04 32.32 -4.91
CA GLY A 159 -1.60 33.18 -3.87
C GLY A 159 -0.54 33.98 -3.12
N GLN A 160 0.58 33.35 -2.75
CA GLN A 160 1.71 34.01 -2.10
C GLN A 160 2.36 35.06 -3.03
N MET A 161 2.58 34.74 -4.31
CA MET A 161 3.13 35.70 -5.28
C MET A 161 2.21 36.90 -5.52
N THR A 162 0.89 36.68 -5.52
CA THR A 162 -0.08 37.77 -5.69
C THR A 162 -0.11 38.69 -4.47
N LYS A 163 -0.05 38.13 -3.25
CA LYS A 163 0.06 38.90 -2.01
C LYS A 163 1.36 39.69 -1.91
N ALA A 164 2.48 39.12 -2.38
CA ALA A 164 3.78 39.78 -2.41
C ALA A 164 3.84 40.96 -3.39
N LYS A 165 3.07 40.92 -4.51
CA LYS A 165 2.97 42.04 -5.47
C LYS A 165 2.02 43.17 -5.04
N ALA A 166 1.17 42.92 -4.04
CA ALA A 166 0.18 43.87 -3.54
C ALA A 166 0.66 44.69 -2.32
N LYS A 167 1.88 44.40 -1.82
CA LYS A 167 2.63 45.21 -0.85
C LYS A 167 3.65 46.07 -1.58
#